data_AF-A0A950WZ33-F1
#
_entry.id   AF-A0A950WZ33-F1
#
_cell.length_a   1.000
_cell.length_b   1.000
_cell.length_c   1.000
_cell.angle_alpha   90.00
_cell.angle_beta   90.00
_cell.angle_gamma   90.00
#
_symmetry.space_group_name_H-M   'P 1'
#
loop_
_entity.id
_entity.type
_entity.pdbx_description
1 polymer ?
#
loop_
_entity_poly.entity_id
_entity_poly.type
_entity_poly.pdbx_seq_one_letter_code
_entity_poly.pdbx_strand_id
1 'polypeptide(L)'
;MKSKPETLNRTIGFAALLLFGCGACATHPSAAPNSLATSVRRADFAYRNLPTSLPAYNLAVRELCAAMEAGRPESFAASLGKLEVTFDFPKVGLPLRHVEIAPPFPPAIEPQAGIPMVLGYDTKDARLYPPEGLFVDGTAVYGRVSGQPRFSILAGKSDVWLNGRTYPLASHHNAAGDHLKFRAKRFAASGFSAMIRPLLASRKPQIYLLDPY
;
A
#
# COMPACT_ATOMS: atom_id res chain seq x y z
N MET A 1 18.20 -90.30 -7.31
CA MET A 1 18.91 -89.23 -6.57
C MET A 1 17.86 -88.40 -5.83
N LYS A 2 18.12 -88.17 -4.53
CA LYS A 2 17.17 -87.63 -3.54
C LYS A 2 16.95 -86.13 -3.72
N SER A 3 15.72 -85.72 -3.44
CA SER A 3 15.27 -84.33 -3.25
C SER A 3 15.88 -83.70 -2.00
N LYS A 4 16.09 -82.37 -2.02
CA LYS A 4 15.46 -81.34 -1.15
C LYS A 4 16.19 -79.98 -1.25
N PRO A 5 15.59 -78.87 -0.77
CA PRO A 5 15.50 -77.61 -1.51
C PRO A 5 16.07 -76.41 -0.69
N GLU A 6 15.61 -75.21 -1.03
CA GLU A 6 15.67 -73.95 -0.26
C GLU A 6 16.87 -73.04 -0.49
N THR A 7 16.61 -71.84 -1.03
CA THR A 7 16.58 -70.66 -0.18
C THR A 7 15.83 -69.50 -0.82
N LEU A 8 14.85 -69.03 -0.06
CA LEU A 8 13.92 -67.95 -0.29
C LEU A 8 14.60 -66.63 0.16
N ASN A 9 14.96 -65.74 -0.76
CA ASN A 9 15.33 -64.38 -0.40
C ASN A 9 14.14 -63.44 -0.58
N ARG A 10 13.47 -63.19 0.55
CA ARG A 10 12.54 -62.09 0.80
C ARG A 10 13.30 -60.77 0.70
N THR A 11 13.04 -60.00 -0.35
CA THR A 11 13.38 -58.58 -0.36
C THR A 11 12.21 -57.80 0.23
N ILE A 12 12.44 -57.36 1.46
CA ILE A 12 11.76 -56.30 2.20
C ILE A 12 11.63 -55.09 1.26
N GLY A 13 10.43 -54.66 0.89
CA GLY A 13 9.68 -53.69 1.66
C GLY A 13 10.03 -52.25 1.25
N PHE A 14 9.40 -51.75 0.19
CA PHE A 14 9.28 -50.32 -0.08
C PHE A 14 7.83 -50.03 -0.48
N ALA A 15 6.97 -49.87 0.53
CA ALA A 15 5.68 -49.24 0.36
C ALA A 15 5.93 -47.74 0.15
N ALA A 16 5.88 -47.31 -1.11
CA ALA A 16 5.81 -45.90 -1.45
C ALA A 16 4.45 -45.36 -0.98
N LEU A 17 4.42 -44.84 0.25
CA LEU A 17 3.31 -44.07 0.77
C LEU A 17 3.29 -42.75 0.00
N LEU A 18 2.55 -42.71 -1.11
CA LEU A 18 2.18 -41.47 -1.80
C LEU A 18 1.23 -40.68 -0.88
N LEU A 19 1.82 -39.97 0.09
CA LEU A 19 1.17 -38.84 0.72
C LEU A 19 1.08 -37.74 -0.33
N PHE A 20 0.02 -37.79 -1.14
CA PHE A 20 -0.54 -36.59 -1.75
C PHE A 20 -0.98 -35.67 -0.61
N GLY A 21 -0.01 -34.90 -0.12
CA GLY A 21 -0.30 -33.70 0.64
C GLY A 21 -1.10 -32.80 -0.27
N CYS A 22 -2.43 -32.84 -0.12
CA CYS A 22 -3.28 -31.72 -0.42
C CYS A 22 -2.70 -30.55 0.36
N GLY A 23 -1.81 -29.79 -0.28
CA GLY A 23 -1.57 -28.41 0.04
C GLY A 23 -2.90 -27.71 -0.19
N ALA A 24 -3.76 -27.77 0.83
CA ALA A 24 -4.81 -26.81 1.02
C ALA A 24 -4.09 -25.47 1.09
N CYS A 25 -3.96 -24.83 -0.07
CA CYS A 25 -3.89 -23.39 -0.12
C CYS A 25 -5.11 -22.97 0.68
N ALA A 26 -4.89 -22.59 1.95
CA ALA A 26 -5.79 -21.73 2.65
C ALA A 26 -5.76 -20.42 1.86
N THR A 27 -6.47 -20.40 0.73
CA THR A 27 -7.02 -19.18 0.20
C THR A 27 -7.91 -18.70 1.33
N HIS A 28 -7.36 -17.85 2.19
CA HIS A 28 -8.18 -16.95 2.98
C HIS A 28 -9.22 -16.44 1.99
N PRO A 29 -10.52 -16.69 2.21
CA PRO A 29 -11.53 -16.06 1.40
C PRO A 29 -11.30 -14.58 1.64
N SER A 30 -10.59 -13.94 0.71
CA SER A 30 -10.46 -12.51 0.64
C SER A 30 -11.89 -12.07 0.43
N ALA A 31 -12.54 -11.69 1.54
CA ALA A 31 -13.89 -11.19 1.53
C ALA A 31 -13.98 -10.21 0.36
N ALA A 32 -14.98 -10.40 -0.50
CA ALA A 32 -15.17 -9.55 -1.66
C ALA A 32 -15.02 -8.09 -1.21
N PRO A 33 -14.22 -7.26 -1.90
CA PRO A 33 -13.96 -5.91 -1.46
C PRO A 33 -15.29 -5.22 -1.21
N ASN A 34 -15.49 -4.73 0.03
CA ASN A 34 -16.68 -3.99 0.38
C ASN A 34 -16.88 -2.88 -0.65
N SER A 35 -18.11 -2.74 -1.17
CA SER A 35 -18.37 -1.68 -2.14
C SER A 35 -18.06 -0.32 -1.52
N LEU A 36 -17.54 0.62 -2.33
CA LEU A 36 -17.16 1.96 -1.86
C LEU A 36 -18.29 2.65 -1.07
N ALA A 37 -19.55 2.48 -1.53
CA ALA A 37 -20.74 3.01 -0.85
C ALA A 37 -20.95 2.43 0.55
N THR A 38 -20.56 1.19 0.79
CA THR A 38 -20.61 0.57 2.12
C THR A 38 -19.52 1.13 3.03
N SER A 39 -18.29 1.26 2.53
CA SER A 39 -17.19 1.87 3.28
C SER A 39 -17.46 3.34 3.64
N VAL A 40 -18.06 4.11 2.72
CA VAL A 40 -18.50 5.50 2.99
C VAL A 40 -19.55 5.54 4.10
N ARG A 41 -20.57 4.69 4.05
CA ARG A 41 -21.61 4.62 5.09
C ARG A 41 -21.04 4.26 6.46
N ARG A 42 -20.09 3.30 6.51
CA ARG A 42 -19.40 2.93 7.74
C ARG A 42 -18.55 4.08 8.28
N ALA A 43 -17.84 4.80 7.41
CA ALA A 43 -17.04 5.95 7.79
C ALA A 43 -17.91 7.09 8.33
N ASP A 44 -19.05 7.39 7.70
CA ASP A 44 -19.99 8.42 8.19
C ASP A 44 -20.61 8.04 9.53
N PHE A 45 -21.07 6.79 9.67
CA PHE A 45 -21.59 6.30 10.94
C PHE A 45 -20.53 6.38 12.04
N ALA A 46 -19.31 5.91 11.78
CA ALA A 46 -18.23 5.97 12.76
C ALA A 46 -17.85 7.42 13.11
N TYR A 47 -17.79 8.33 12.13
CA TYR A 47 -17.50 9.75 12.35
C TYR A 47 -18.50 10.41 13.31
N ARG A 48 -19.81 10.19 13.10
CA ARG A 48 -20.87 10.77 13.95
C ARG A 48 -20.82 10.27 15.39
N ASN A 49 -20.23 9.09 15.63
CA ASN A 49 -20.11 8.47 16.95
C ASN A 49 -18.76 8.76 17.64
N LEU A 50 -17.92 9.63 17.06
CA LEU A 50 -16.70 10.08 17.73
C LEU A 50 -17.05 10.88 19.00
N PRO A 51 -16.29 10.73 20.11
CA PRO A 51 -14.99 10.04 20.21
C PRO A 51 -15.04 8.52 20.45
N THR A 52 -16.18 7.97 20.88
CA THR A 52 -16.31 6.59 21.38
C THR A 52 -15.92 5.54 20.32
N SER A 53 -16.06 5.86 19.05
CA SER A 53 -15.85 4.98 17.90
C SER A 53 -14.49 5.13 17.20
N LEU A 54 -13.48 5.78 17.80
CA LEU A 54 -12.21 6.07 17.08
C LEU A 54 -11.55 4.85 16.41
N PRO A 55 -11.47 3.65 17.03
CA PRO A 55 -10.97 2.46 16.34
C PRO A 55 -11.80 2.05 15.12
N ALA A 56 -13.13 2.11 15.24
CA ALA A 56 -14.05 1.82 14.14
C ALA A 56 -13.98 2.88 13.03
N TYR A 57 -13.74 4.14 13.40
CA TYR A 57 -13.48 5.23 12.47
C TYR A 57 -12.22 4.97 11.65
N ASN A 58 -11.08 4.70 12.31
CA ASN A 58 -9.83 4.42 11.61
C ASN A 58 -9.95 3.18 10.70
N LEU A 59 -10.64 2.12 11.16
CA LEU A 59 -10.91 0.96 10.32
C LEU A 59 -11.71 1.32 9.06
N ALA A 60 -12.79 2.10 9.19
CA ALA A 60 -13.60 2.51 8.05
C ALA A 60 -12.84 3.43 7.09
N VAL A 61 -12.01 4.34 7.61
CA VAL A 61 -11.12 5.19 6.80
C VAL A 61 -10.09 4.33 6.05
N ARG A 62 -9.55 3.28 6.68
CA ARG A 62 -8.61 2.35 6.02
C ARG A 62 -9.25 1.62 4.85
N GLU A 63 -10.51 1.20 4.98
CA GLU A 63 -11.25 0.57 3.89
C GLU A 63 -11.43 1.53 2.70
N LEU A 64 -11.71 2.82 2.95
CA LEU A 64 -11.73 3.85 1.90
C LEU A 64 -10.35 4.02 1.24
N CYS A 65 -9.28 4.03 2.03
CA CYS A 65 -7.91 4.13 1.51
C CYS A 65 -7.55 2.93 0.63
N ALA A 66 -7.96 1.71 1.01
CA ALA A 66 -7.70 0.51 0.23
C ALA A 66 -8.42 0.56 -1.14
N ALA A 67 -9.64 1.12 -1.18
CA ALA A 67 -10.34 1.35 -2.44
C ALA A 67 -9.63 2.41 -3.31
N MET A 68 -9.00 3.42 -2.70
CA MET A 68 -8.23 4.44 -3.41
C MET A 68 -6.92 3.89 -3.97
N GLU A 69 -6.20 3.08 -3.19
CA GLU A 69 -4.93 2.43 -3.55
C GLU A 69 -5.08 1.45 -4.72
N ALA A 70 -6.24 0.79 -4.85
CA ALA A 70 -6.54 -0.15 -5.92
C ALA A 70 -6.73 0.52 -7.31
N GLY A 71 -6.75 1.85 -7.40
CA GLY A 71 -7.07 2.57 -8.63
C GLY A 71 -6.36 3.91 -8.78
N ARG A 72 -6.75 4.67 -9.82
CA ARG A 72 -6.28 6.04 -10.01
C ARG A 72 -7.00 6.99 -9.04
N PRO A 73 -6.29 7.93 -8.39
CA PRO A 73 -6.91 8.89 -7.46
C PRO A 73 -8.07 9.67 -8.07
N GLU A 74 -8.03 10.02 -9.36
CA GLU A 74 -9.10 10.74 -10.05
C GLU A 74 -10.36 9.88 -10.22
N SER A 75 -10.19 8.59 -10.53
CA SER A 75 -11.30 7.64 -10.64
C SER A 75 -11.96 7.40 -9.28
N PHE A 76 -11.16 7.36 -8.22
CA PHE A 76 -11.66 7.30 -6.85
C PHE A 76 -12.43 8.57 -6.48
N ALA A 77 -11.88 9.76 -6.76
CA ALA A 77 -12.54 11.04 -6.53
C ALA A 77 -13.88 11.15 -7.26
N ALA A 78 -13.93 10.75 -8.54
CA ALA A 78 -15.17 10.70 -9.31
C ALA A 78 -16.19 9.72 -8.70
N SER A 79 -15.74 8.59 -8.18
CA SER A 79 -16.61 7.60 -7.52
C SER A 79 -17.15 8.12 -6.18
N LEU A 80 -16.36 8.87 -5.42
CA LEU A 80 -16.82 9.57 -4.22
C LEU A 80 -17.83 10.67 -4.55
N GLY A 81 -17.61 11.41 -5.64
CA GLY A 81 -18.54 12.45 -6.10
C GLY A 81 -19.94 11.89 -6.42
N LYS A 82 -20.03 10.69 -6.99
CA LYS A 82 -21.32 9.97 -7.20
C LYS A 82 -22.04 9.60 -5.90
N LEU A 83 -21.31 9.58 -4.78
CA LEU A 83 -21.82 9.31 -3.44
C LEU A 83 -21.98 10.61 -2.62
N GLU A 84 -21.91 11.77 -3.28
CA GLU A 84 -22.00 13.10 -2.66
C GLU A 84 -20.91 13.38 -1.62
N VAL A 85 -19.80 12.62 -1.67
CA VAL A 85 -18.62 12.83 -0.84
C VAL A 85 -17.64 13.70 -1.60
N THR A 86 -17.28 14.83 -1.00
CA THR A 86 -16.24 15.71 -1.59
C THR A 86 -14.87 15.11 -1.35
N PHE A 87 -13.99 15.15 -2.35
CA PHE A 87 -12.61 14.72 -2.22
C PHE A 87 -11.64 15.90 -2.34
N ASP A 88 -10.77 16.03 -1.34
CA ASP A 88 -9.76 17.08 -1.30
C ASP A 88 -8.39 16.53 -1.60
N PHE A 89 -7.88 16.91 -2.76
CA PHE A 89 -6.49 16.63 -3.13
C PHE A 89 -5.52 17.45 -2.27
N PRO A 90 -4.38 16.86 -1.89
CA PRO A 90 -3.30 17.56 -1.21
C PRO A 90 -2.74 18.69 -2.12
N LYS A 91 -2.62 19.90 -1.56
CA LYS A 91 -2.22 21.11 -2.31
C LYS A 91 -0.70 21.21 -2.49
N VAL A 92 -0.10 20.27 -3.21
CA VAL A 92 1.35 20.23 -3.48
C VAL A 92 1.71 20.87 -4.84
N GLY A 93 0.71 21.26 -5.64
CA GLY A 93 0.93 21.89 -6.95
C GLY A 93 1.44 20.93 -8.03
N LEU A 94 1.45 19.62 -7.74
CA LEU A 94 1.78 18.55 -8.67
C LEU A 94 0.59 17.59 -8.79
N PRO A 95 0.38 16.96 -9.96
CA PRO A 95 -0.66 15.94 -10.12
C PRO A 95 -0.36 14.73 -9.22
N LEU A 96 -1.35 14.28 -8.47
CA LEU A 96 -1.23 13.09 -7.64
C LEU A 96 -1.30 11.84 -8.53
N ARG A 97 -0.20 11.10 -8.64
CA ARG A 97 -0.09 9.92 -9.53
C ARG A 97 -0.63 8.65 -8.87
N HIS A 98 -0.27 8.44 -7.61
CA HIS A 98 -0.66 7.26 -6.86
C HIS A 98 -0.62 7.53 -5.36
N VAL A 99 -1.26 6.66 -4.61
CA VAL A 99 -1.32 6.66 -3.16
C VAL A 99 -1.10 5.24 -2.66
N GLU A 100 -0.47 5.13 -1.51
CA GLU A 100 -0.20 3.84 -0.87
C GLU A 100 -0.48 3.97 0.63
N ILE A 101 -1.08 2.94 1.23
CA ILE A 101 -1.25 2.90 2.68
C ILE A 101 0.11 2.65 3.31
N ALA A 102 0.57 3.56 4.17
CA ALA A 102 1.84 3.38 4.83
C ALA A 102 1.82 2.09 5.68
N PRO A 103 2.94 1.35 5.74
CA PRO A 103 3.04 0.16 6.58
C PRO A 103 2.72 0.52 8.04
N PRO A 104 2.19 -0.44 8.82
CA PRO A 104 1.87 -0.19 10.21
C PRO A 104 3.12 0.24 10.99
N PHE A 105 3.05 1.41 11.62
CA PHE A 105 4.05 1.92 12.56
C PHE A 105 3.70 1.45 13.98
N PRO A 106 4.66 1.33 14.91
CA PRO A 106 4.37 1.03 16.30
C PRO A 106 3.24 1.91 16.87
N PRO A 107 2.37 1.33 17.70
CA PRO A 107 1.20 2.03 18.22
C PRO A 107 1.63 3.27 18.98
N ALA A 108 1.01 4.40 18.65
CA ALA A 108 1.20 5.64 19.38
C ALA A 108 0.65 5.51 20.81
N ILE A 109 1.28 6.24 21.73
CA ILE A 109 0.84 6.33 23.13
C ILE A 109 -0.55 6.97 23.22
N GLU A 110 -0.83 7.93 22.34
CA GLU A 110 -2.09 8.64 22.27
C GLU A 110 -2.99 8.13 21.14
N PRO A 111 -4.33 8.17 21.30
CA PRO A 111 -5.25 7.79 20.23
C PRO A 111 -5.16 8.76 19.05
N GLN A 112 -4.69 8.25 17.91
CA GLN A 112 -4.54 9.03 16.67
C GLN A 112 -5.69 8.80 15.71
N ALA A 113 -6.05 9.83 14.95
CA ALA A 113 -7.07 9.77 13.92
C ALA A 113 -6.48 9.68 12.51
N GLY A 114 -7.16 8.94 11.65
CA GLY A 114 -6.82 8.83 10.23
C GLY A 114 -5.87 7.68 9.92
N ILE A 115 -5.49 7.60 8.65
CA ILE A 115 -4.65 6.53 8.12
C ILE A 115 -3.42 7.14 7.44
N PRO A 116 -2.20 6.81 7.91
CA PRO A 116 -0.99 7.31 7.29
C PRO A 116 -0.86 6.75 5.87
N MET A 117 -0.47 7.60 4.93
CA MET A 117 -0.36 7.30 3.52
C MET A 117 0.93 7.88 2.94
N VAL A 118 1.40 7.24 1.87
CA VAL A 118 2.46 7.77 1.00
C VAL A 118 1.81 8.28 -0.27
N LEU A 119 2.11 9.52 -0.62
CA LEU A 119 1.54 10.23 -1.76
C LEU A 119 2.63 10.38 -2.81
N GLY A 120 2.43 9.79 -3.97
CA GLY A 120 3.37 9.92 -5.07
C GLY A 120 2.84 10.81 -6.17
N TYR A 121 3.60 11.84 -6.51
CA TYR A 121 3.25 12.85 -7.51
C TYR A 121 3.95 12.61 -8.84
N ASP A 122 3.29 13.03 -9.91
CA ASP A 122 3.89 13.15 -11.24
C ASP A 122 4.75 14.42 -11.29
N THR A 123 6.00 14.24 -11.69
CA THR A 123 7.01 15.31 -11.77
C THR A 123 7.56 15.50 -13.18
N LYS A 124 7.00 14.79 -14.18
CA LYS A 124 7.52 14.81 -15.57
C LYS A 124 7.65 16.22 -16.16
N ASP A 125 6.73 17.11 -15.79
CA ASP A 125 6.67 18.50 -16.29
C ASP A 125 7.34 19.50 -15.34
N ALA A 126 7.83 19.02 -14.19
CA ALA A 126 8.37 19.87 -13.13
C ALA A 126 9.92 19.84 -13.16
N ARG A 127 10.52 20.85 -13.80
CA ARG A 127 11.98 20.94 -14.05
C ARG A 127 12.88 20.79 -12.82
N LEU A 128 12.36 21.10 -11.64
CA LEU A 128 13.12 21.08 -10.38
C LEU A 128 13.06 19.73 -9.65
N TYR A 129 12.25 18.78 -10.13
CA TYR A 129 12.07 17.49 -9.50
C TYR A 129 12.64 16.35 -10.34
N PRO A 130 13.09 15.26 -9.70
CA PRO A 130 13.49 14.06 -10.42
C PRO A 130 12.30 13.52 -11.22
N PRO A 131 12.49 13.08 -12.48
CA PRO A 131 11.40 12.52 -13.30
C PRO A 131 10.78 11.25 -12.69
N GLU A 132 11.44 10.61 -11.73
CA GLU A 132 10.99 9.40 -11.05
C GLU A 132 9.76 9.62 -10.14
N GLY A 133 9.46 10.87 -9.80
CA GLY A 133 8.33 11.28 -8.96
C GLY A 133 8.76 11.80 -7.60
N LEU A 134 7.89 12.62 -7.00
CA LEU A 134 8.03 13.10 -5.62
C LEU A 134 7.16 12.24 -4.71
N PHE A 135 7.69 11.86 -3.54
CA PHE A 135 6.95 11.14 -2.51
C PHE A 135 6.80 12.03 -1.29
N VAL A 136 5.60 12.09 -0.73
CA VAL A 136 5.27 12.91 0.45
C VAL A 136 4.41 12.10 1.40
N ASP A 137 4.67 12.21 2.70
CA ASP A 137 3.81 11.62 3.72
C ASP A 137 2.52 12.43 3.87
N GLY A 138 1.42 11.72 4.07
CA GLY A 138 0.13 12.32 4.40
C GLY A 138 -0.71 11.43 5.29
N THR A 139 -1.86 11.95 5.69
CA THR A 139 -2.84 11.22 6.49
C THR A 139 -4.21 11.38 5.85
N ALA A 140 -4.83 10.26 5.47
CA ALA A 140 -6.19 10.24 5.01
C ALA A 140 -7.17 10.32 6.18
N VAL A 141 -8.18 11.16 6.05
CA VAL A 141 -9.23 11.37 7.03
C VAL A 141 -10.59 11.47 6.35
N TYR A 142 -11.60 10.98 7.05
CA TYR A 142 -13.00 11.22 6.70
C TYR A 142 -13.62 12.21 7.70
N GLY A 143 -14.41 13.15 7.21
CA GLY A 143 -15.08 14.12 8.07
C GLY A 143 -16.30 14.74 7.39
N ARG A 144 -16.79 15.82 7.99
CA ARG A 144 -17.85 16.64 7.41
C ARG A 144 -17.52 18.11 7.52
N VAL A 145 -17.83 18.87 6.47
CA VAL A 145 -17.74 20.34 6.47
C VAL A 145 -19.13 20.87 6.18
N SER A 146 -19.65 21.71 7.07
CA SER A 146 -21.02 22.26 6.96
C SER A 146 -22.09 21.18 6.71
N GLY A 147 -21.92 20.02 7.35
CA GLY A 147 -22.83 18.88 7.19
C GLY A 147 -22.58 18.01 5.94
N GLN A 148 -21.73 18.41 5.00
CA GLN A 148 -21.42 17.60 3.82
C GLN A 148 -20.28 16.61 4.07
N PRO A 149 -20.42 15.31 3.70
CA PRO A 149 -19.35 14.33 3.72
C PRO A 149 -18.10 14.76 2.94
N ARG A 150 -16.93 14.55 3.54
CA ARG A 150 -15.64 14.90 2.95
C ARG A 150 -14.59 13.84 3.26
N PHE A 151 -13.86 13.44 2.23
CA PHE A 151 -12.65 12.63 2.36
C PHE A 151 -11.46 13.50 1.95
N SER A 152 -10.42 13.55 2.77
CA SER A 152 -9.29 14.45 2.57
C SER A 152 -7.98 13.74 2.88
N ILE A 153 -6.94 14.12 2.15
CA ILE A 153 -5.57 13.73 2.47
C ILE A 153 -4.84 14.97 2.98
N LEU A 154 -4.42 14.92 4.24
CA LEU A 154 -3.72 16.00 4.91
C LEU A 154 -2.22 15.74 4.85
N ALA A 155 -1.47 16.60 4.16
CA ALA A 155 -0.02 16.59 4.13
C ALA A 155 0.53 17.73 5.00
N GLY A 156 1.57 17.46 5.80
CA GLY A 156 2.22 18.48 6.65
C GLY A 156 1.36 18.99 7.81
N LYS A 157 0.39 18.19 8.28
CA LYS A 157 -0.45 18.50 9.45
C LYS A 157 -0.17 17.52 10.59
N SER A 158 -0.23 18.02 11.83
CA SER A 158 -0.06 17.22 13.05
C SER A 158 -1.39 16.83 13.69
N ASP A 159 -2.45 17.58 13.42
CA ASP A 159 -3.76 17.42 14.03
C ASP A 159 -4.90 17.65 13.04
N VAL A 160 -6.10 17.24 13.46
CA VAL A 160 -7.34 17.42 12.71
C VAL A 160 -8.53 17.65 13.66
N TRP A 161 -9.42 18.56 13.26
CA TRP A 161 -10.69 18.78 13.94
C TRP A 161 -11.77 17.85 13.37
N LEU A 162 -12.27 16.91 14.18
CA LEU A 162 -13.29 15.94 13.81
C LEU A 162 -14.40 15.90 14.87
N ASN A 163 -15.65 16.05 14.43
CA ASN A 163 -16.85 15.96 15.29
C ASN A 163 -16.74 16.77 16.62
N GLY A 164 -16.23 18.00 16.54
CA GLY A 164 -16.14 18.88 17.72
C GLY A 164 -14.90 18.66 18.61
N ARG A 165 -13.92 17.87 18.18
CA ARG A 165 -12.70 17.60 18.94
C ARG A 165 -11.46 17.58 18.05
N THR A 166 -10.33 18.05 18.57
CA THR A 166 -9.01 17.90 17.95
C THR A 166 -8.42 16.52 18.25
N TYR A 167 -7.92 15.84 17.22
CA TYR A 167 -7.17 14.59 17.34
C TYR A 167 -5.77 14.76 16.75
N PRO A 168 -4.74 14.15 17.36
CA PRO A 168 -3.46 14.00 16.70
C PRO A 168 -3.64 13.10 15.46
N LEU A 169 -3.04 13.48 14.35
CA LEU A 169 -3.08 12.69 13.12
C LEU A 169 -2.15 11.49 13.22
N ALA A 170 -2.62 10.35 12.71
CA ALA A 170 -1.75 9.20 12.50
C ALA A 170 -0.69 9.55 11.44
N SER A 171 0.58 9.38 11.78
CA SER A 171 1.69 9.78 10.91
C SER A 171 2.74 8.67 10.81
N HIS A 172 3.43 8.64 9.67
CA HIS A 172 4.57 7.75 9.45
C HIS A 172 5.68 8.55 8.72
N HIS A 173 6.43 9.35 9.47
CA HIS A 173 7.41 10.31 8.95
C HIS A 173 8.56 9.72 8.11
N ASN A 174 8.71 8.40 8.12
CA ASN A 174 9.75 7.70 7.36
C ASN A 174 9.22 7.04 6.09
N ALA A 175 7.90 7.03 5.84
CA ALA A 175 7.32 6.18 4.80
C ALA A 175 7.78 6.63 3.41
N ALA A 176 7.64 7.91 3.07
CA ALA A 176 8.13 8.47 1.82
C ALA A 176 9.65 8.24 1.62
N GLY A 177 10.43 8.37 2.70
CA GLY A 177 11.88 8.11 2.68
C GLY A 177 12.20 6.63 2.39
N ASP A 178 11.45 5.71 3.00
CA ASP A 178 11.59 4.28 2.75
C ASP A 178 11.23 3.93 1.29
N HIS A 179 10.18 4.53 0.73
CA HIS A 179 9.84 4.38 -0.69
C HIS A 179 10.98 4.81 -1.62
N LEU A 180 11.59 5.96 -1.34
CA LEU A 180 12.75 6.44 -2.10
C LEU A 180 13.93 5.48 -1.96
N LYS A 181 14.20 4.98 -0.74
CA LYS A 181 15.27 4.01 -0.49
C LYS A 181 15.04 2.69 -1.22
N PHE A 182 13.83 2.15 -1.21
CA PHE A 182 13.49 0.93 -1.95
C PHE A 182 13.65 1.13 -3.46
N ARG A 183 13.21 2.26 -4.00
CA ARG A 183 13.42 2.60 -5.41
C ARG A 183 14.91 2.75 -5.75
N ALA A 184 15.69 3.46 -4.94
CA ALA A 184 17.12 3.61 -5.13
C ALA A 184 17.85 2.25 -5.12
N LYS A 185 17.46 1.33 -4.22
CA LYS A 185 17.97 -0.05 -4.21
C LYS A 185 17.62 -0.81 -5.49
N ARG A 186 16.37 -0.73 -5.95
CA ARG A 186 15.94 -1.37 -7.21
C ARG A 186 16.68 -0.80 -8.42
N PHE A 187 16.92 0.50 -8.44
CA PHE A 187 17.72 1.16 -9.47
C PHE A 187 19.18 0.70 -9.42
N ALA A 188 19.80 0.67 -8.24
CA ALA A 188 21.17 0.17 -8.07
C ALA A 188 21.31 -1.33 -8.40
N ALA A 189 20.25 -2.12 -8.25
CA ALA A 189 20.20 -3.51 -8.68
C ALA A 189 19.88 -3.67 -10.18
N SER A 190 19.35 -2.63 -10.83
CA SER A 190 19.20 -2.60 -12.28
C SER A 190 20.57 -2.42 -12.94
N GLY A 191 20.77 -3.00 -14.12
CA GLY A 191 22.05 -2.93 -14.85
C GLY A 191 22.55 -1.51 -15.17
N PHE A 192 21.76 -0.48 -14.83
CA PHE A 192 22.10 0.94 -14.92
C PHE A 192 22.97 1.47 -13.77
N SER A 193 23.28 0.65 -12.76
CA SER A 193 24.16 1.07 -11.66
C SER A 193 25.55 1.55 -12.12
N ALA A 194 26.04 1.02 -13.24
CA ALA A 194 27.28 1.44 -13.88
C ALA A 194 27.26 2.89 -14.40
N MET A 195 26.08 3.49 -14.62
CA MET A 195 25.96 4.90 -15.04
C MET A 195 26.17 5.88 -13.88
N ILE A 196 25.88 5.49 -12.63
CA ILE A 196 26.02 6.38 -11.46
C ILE A 196 27.42 6.30 -10.84
N ARG A 197 28.09 5.15 -10.95
CA ARG A 197 29.45 4.94 -10.40
C ARG A 197 30.37 4.29 -11.44
N PRO A 198 30.75 5.02 -12.51
CA PRO A 198 31.54 4.46 -13.61
C PRO A 198 32.92 3.95 -13.15
N LEU A 199 33.48 4.52 -12.08
CA LEU A 199 34.79 4.14 -11.53
C LEU A 199 34.81 2.81 -10.77
N LEU A 200 33.64 2.28 -10.36
CA LEU A 200 33.54 1.03 -9.60
C LEU A 200 33.12 -0.15 -10.49
N ALA A 201 32.84 0.08 -11.77
CA ALA A 201 32.56 -0.97 -12.74
C ALA A 201 33.88 -1.60 -13.18
N SER A 202 34.22 -2.77 -12.63
CA SER A 202 35.38 -3.58 -13.05
C SER A 202 35.23 -4.16 -14.47
N ARG A 203 34.05 -4.05 -15.07
CA ARG A 203 33.77 -4.38 -16.47
C ARG A 203 33.59 -3.11 -17.27
N LYS A 204 34.17 -3.08 -18.48
CA LYS A 204 33.96 -2.01 -19.48
C LYS A 204 32.47 -1.67 -19.53
N PRO A 205 32.07 -0.39 -19.45
CA PRO A 205 30.69 0.00 -19.62
C PRO A 205 30.24 -0.43 -21.02
N GLN A 206 29.44 -1.49 -21.09
CA GLN A 206 28.72 -1.83 -22.31
C GLN A 206 27.50 -0.90 -22.35
N ILE A 207 27.66 0.21 -23.05
CA ILE A 207 26.51 1.02 -23.48
C ILE A 207 25.75 0.13 -24.45
N TYR A 208 24.69 -0.52 -23.99
CA TYR A 208 23.70 -1.10 -24.89
C TYR A 208 22.91 0.08 -25.46
N LEU A 209 23.31 0.54 -26.65
CA LEU A 209 22.39 1.26 -27.53
C LEU A 209 21.29 0.25 -27.90
N LEU A 210 20.20 0.24 -27.14
CA LEU A 210 18.98 -0.43 -27.57
C LEU A 210 18.31 0.51 -28.59
N ASP A 211 18.61 0.16 -29.84
CA ASP A 211 18.11 0.57 -31.16
C ASP A 211 18.43 1.97 -31.74
N PRO A 212 18.89 2.00 -33.01
CA PRO A 212 18.88 3.17 -33.87
C PRO A 212 17.49 3.35 -34.51
N TYR A 213 17.16 4.61 -34.85
CA TYR A 213 16.02 4.96 -35.71
C TYR A 213 16.09 4.28 -37.09
#